data_AF-A0A6M0S1S5-F1
#
_entry.id   AF-A0A6M0S1S5-F1
#
_cell.length_a   1.000
_cell.length_b   1.000
_cell.length_c   1.000
_cell.angle_alpha   90.00
_cell.angle_beta   90.00
_cell.angle_gamma   90.00
#
_symmetry.space_group_name_H-M   'P 1'
#
loop_
_entity.id
_entity.type
_entity.pdbx_description
1 polymer ?
#
loop_
_entity_poly.entity_id
_entity_poly.type
_entity_poly.pdbx_seq_one_letter_code
_entity_poly.pdbx_strand_id
1 'polypeptide(L)'
;MFKDILRSLDIRQPKIIGRKLSSFFAVRYQRLKHNFKSYRYPLLALTIVLGIGVVEPALNPPVADACFFWQACARRRGTASNTRAGGKRTGRILGGNDASVPYVISPRNAWIQEPGPTQPYTIRWNPVEGTRRYTVRIWRWTFERDQPELALWQETTLDNTPSLDFPQYVSLEPGHYYSIEVVTDQGVSSDLDEGYYESGFQLIFEEDYEELRSQLTDVTPITPADSTSDNRELLEEAALARAGIFFLEEMYADALTILQSLADSPEASDLVHTALGDTYSKSGLNQLAIESYQRALTLAAANADRLSEATTRVNLANVYATLGLFDDALEQLYQARDAYEQLNESTEIARLDRRINVISTLLTRQREESHTP
;
A
#
# COMPACT_ATOMS: atom_id res chain seq x y z
N MET A 1 -50.99 -23.17 3.93
CA MET A 1 -50.85 -22.35 2.70
C MET A 1 -49.48 -22.47 2.00
N PHE A 2 -48.33 -22.69 2.68
CA PHE A 2 -47.10 -23.14 1.97
C PHE A 2 -46.83 -24.66 2.07
N LYS A 3 -47.58 -25.38 2.93
CA LYS A 3 -47.53 -26.85 3.07
C LYS A 3 -48.32 -27.63 1.99
N ASP A 4 -49.02 -26.92 1.11
CA ASP A 4 -49.98 -27.50 0.16
C ASP A 4 -49.48 -27.47 -1.30
N ILE A 5 -48.41 -26.72 -1.59
CA ILE A 5 -47.75 -26.69 -2.91
C ILE A 5 -46.70 -27.81 -3.04
N LEU A 6 -46.13 -28.27 -1.92
CA LEU A 6 -45.13 -29.35 -1.86
C LEU A 6 -45.74 -30.78 -1.88
N ARG A 7 -46.95 -30.94 -2.44
CA ARG A 7 -47.69 -32.22 -2.46
C ARG A 7 -48.17 -32.67 -3.85
N SER A 8 -47.87 -31.95 -4.92
CA SER A 8 -48.38 -32.24 -6.28
C SER A 8 -47.37 -32.81 -7.28
N LEU A 9 -46.09 -33.00 -6.90
CA LEU A 9 -45.05 -33.56 -7.78
C LEU A 9 -44.15 -34.58 -7.05
N ASP A 10 -44.64 -35.82 -6.91
CA ASP A 10 -43.86 -37.00 -6.50
C ASP A 10 -43.80 -38.02 -7.66
N ILE A 11 -42.72 -37.97 -8.47
CA ILE A 11 -42.29 -39.10 -9.31
C ILE A 11 -40.75 -39.20 -9.36
N ARG A 12 -40.20 -40.03 -8.48
CA ARG A 12 -39.16 -41.07 -8.69
C ARG A 12 -38.26 -41.00 -9.95
N GLN A 13 -36.93 -40.98 -9.71
CA GLN A 13 -35.84 -41.36 -10.65
C GLN A 13 -36.07 -42.79 -11.25
N PRO A 14 -35.53 -43.19 -12.44
CA PRO A 14 -34.18 -42.85 -12.96
C PRO A 14 -33.92 -42.79 -14.50
N LYS A 15 -32.69 -42.35 -14.87
CA LYS A 15 -31.87 -42.73 -16.06
C LYS A 15 -32.31 -42.46 -17.53
N ILE A 16 -31.37 -41.80 -18.26
CA ILE A 16 -30.84 -42.15 -19.61
C ILE A 16 -31.53 -41.62 -20.91
N ILE A 17 -30.75 -40.80 -21.66
CA ILE A 17 -30.65 -40.60 -23.15
C ILE A 17 -31.91 -40.26 -23.97
N GLY A 18 -31.83 -39.20 -24.82
CA GLY A 18 -32.76 -39.08 -25.97
C GLY A 18 -32.75 -37.77 -26.77
N ARG A 19 -31.86 -37.68 -27.77
CA ARG A 19 -31.70 -36.55 -28.72
C ARG A 19 -32.98 -35.92 -29.32
N LYS A 20 -32.92 -34.60 -29.47
CA LYS A 20 -33.24 -33.76 -30.66
C LYS A 20 -34.45 -34.16 -31.53
N LEU A 21 -35.43 -33.26 -31.58
CA LEU A 21 -36.08 -32.91 -32.85
C LEU A 21 -35.14 -32.01 -33.67
N SER A 22 -34.52 -32.62 -34.68
CA SER A 22 -34.14 -31.97 -35.93
C SER A 22 -35.42 -31.44 -36.64
N SER A 23 -35.44 -30.55 -37.63
CA SER A 23 -34.45 -30.03 -38.60
C SER A 23 -35.14 -28.84 -39.32
N PHE A 24 -34.53 -27.96 -40.12
CA PHE A 24 -34.01 -28.25 -41.47
C PHE A 24 -33.23 -27.02 -42.01
N PHE A 25 -31.93 -27.22 -42.33
CA PHE A 25 -31.12 -26.50 -43.34
C PHE A 25 -30.95 -24.95 -43.23
N ALA A 26 -29.87 -24.32 -43.72
CA ALA A 26 -28.48 -24.68 -44.05
C ALA A 26 -27.74 -23.34 -44.28
N VAL A 27 -26.41 -23.19 -44.19
CA VAL A 27 -25.45 -23.60 -45.22
C VAL A 27 -24.01 -23.52 -44.68
N ARG A 28 -23.21 -24.55 -45.02
CA ARG A 28 -21.72 -24.64 -44.97
C ARG A 28 -20.97 -24.21 -43.70
N TYR A 29 -20.46 -25.23 -42.99
CA TYR A 29 -19.21 -25.12 -42.23
C TYR A 29 -18.38 -26.40 -42.42
N GLN A 30 -17.28 -26.34 -43.19
CA GLN A 30 -16.17 -27.30 -43.10
C GLN A 30 -14.92 -26.84 -43.86
N ARG A 31 -13.74 -27.21 -43.33
CA ARG A 31 -12.37 -26.77 -43.68
C ARG A 31 -12.05 -25.35 -43.17
N LEU A 32 -10.98 -25.11 -42.39
CA LEU A 32 -9.85 -25.94 -41.94
C LEU A 32 -9.42 -25.58 -40.49
N LYS A 33 -8.79 -26.54 -39.78
CA LYS A 33 -8.03 -26.26 -38.55
C LYS A 33 -6.63 -25.72 -38.91
N HIS A 34 -6.22 -24.60 -38.34
CA HIS A 34 -4.97 -24.46 -37.54
C HIS A 34 -4.77 -22.99 -37.10
N ASN A 35 -4.25 -22.82 -35.87
CA ASN A 35 -3.56 -21.66 -35.30
C ASN A 35 -3.89 -20.26 -35.85
N PHE A 36 -4.49 -19.37 -35.03
CA PHE A 36 -3.80 -18.22 -34.42
C PHE A 36 -4.76 -17.31 -33.60
N LYS A 37 -4.23 -16.81 -32.47
CA LYS A 37 -4.57 -15.63 -31.65
C LYS A 37 -5.95 -14.94 -31.76
N SER A 38 -6.62 -14.86 -30.60
CA SER A 38 -7.84 -14.08 -30.30
C SER A 38 -7.57 -12.62 -29.92
N TYR A 39 -8.38 -11.65 -30.41
CA TYR A 39 -8.58 -10.31 -29.80
C TYR A 39 -9.81 -9.53 -30.38
N ARG A 40 -10.48 -8.74 -29.51
CA ARG A 40 -11.30 -7.50 -29.71
C ARG A 40 -12.69 -7.50 -30.46
N TYR A 41 -13.73 -7.07 -29.69
CA TYR A 41 -14.77 -5.99 -29.86
C TYR A 41 -15.11 -5.39 -31.25
N PRO A 42 -16.34 -4.84 -31.55
CA PRO A 42 -17.11 -3.76 -30.85
C PRO A 42 -18.66 -4.00 -30.64
N LEU A 43 -19.40 -3.28 -29.76
CA LEU A 43 -20.21 -2.02 -29.91
C LEU A 43 -21.19 -2.01 -31.13
N LEU A 44 -22.44 -1.47 -31.12
CA LEU A 44 -23.09 -0.38 -30.35
C LEU A 44 -24.67 -0.38 -30.47
N ALA A 45 -25.40 0.13 -29.45
CA ALA A 45 -26.67 0.94 -29.48
C ALA A 45 -27.99 0.43 -30.19
N LEU A 46 -29.23 0.91 -29.91
CA LEU A 46 -29.78 1.91 -28.94
C LEU A 46 -31.24 1.59 -28.49
N THR A 47 -31.70 2.22 -27.40
CA THR A 47 -33.07 2.25 -26.79
C THR A 47 -34.06 3.17 -27.55
N ILE A 48 -35.34 3.44 -27.21
CA ILE A 48 -36.20 3.40 -25.98
C ILE A 48 -37.66 3.00 -26.39
N VAL A 49 -38.66 2.64 -25.56
CA VAL A 49 -39.63 3.43 -24.71
C VAL A 49 -40.55 2.39 -24.01
N LEU A 50 -40.71 2.36 -22.68
CA LEU A 50 -41.72 3.07 -21.87
C LEU A 50 -41.19 3.25 -20.44
N GLY A 51 -41.36 4.44 -19.86
CA GLY A 51 -40.78 4.81 -18.56
C GLY A 51 -41.77 4.88 -17.39
N ILE A 52 -41.21 5.29 -16.24
CA ILE A 52 -41.72 5.28 -14.85
C ILE A 52 -41.38 3.94 -14.15
N GLY A 53 -40.51 3.90 -13.13
CA GLY A 53 -39.89 5.01 -12.40
C GLY A 53 -39.79 4.67 -10.92
N VAL A 54 -38.98 3.67 -10.57
CA VAL A 54 -38.56 3.41 -9.19
C VAL A 54 -37.15 3.97 -9.03
N VAL A 55 -36.95 4.73 -7.96
CA VAL A 55 -35.72 5.48 -7.70
C VAL A 55 -34.70 4.55 -7.06
N GLU A 56 -33.73 4.08 -7.85
CA GLU A 56 -32.46 3.51 -7.38
C GLU A 56 -31.33 4.53 -7.61
N PRO A 57 -30.78 5.14 -6.55
CA PRO A 57 -29.47 5.74 -6.54
C PRO A 57 -28.59 4.90 -5.60
N ALA A 58 -28.34 3.64 -5.98
CA ALA A 58 -27.61 2.69 -5.16
C ALA A 58 -26.52 2.00 -5.99
N LEU A 59 -25.38 2.68 -6.09
CA LEU A 59 -24.05 2.16 -6.40
C LEU A 59 -23.89 1.35 -7.70
N ASN A 60 -23.13 1.92 -8.64
CA ASN A 60 -22.45 1.16 -9.69
C ASN A 60 -21.59 0.03 -9.06
N PRO A 61 -21.30 -1.05 -9.82
CA PRO A 61 -21.00 -2.38 -9.28
C PRO A 61 -19.75 -2.44 -8.39
N PRO A 62 -19.66 -3.46 -7.53
CA PRO A 62 -19.25 -3.25 -6.15
C PRO A 62 -17.75 -3.01 -5.96
N VAL A 63 -17.45 -2.13 -5.02
CA VAL A 63 -16.13 -1.95 -4.39
C VAL A 63 -15.61 -3.26 -3.76
N ALA A 64 -16.45 -4.30 -3.62
CA ALA A 64 -16.10 -5.62 -3.11
C ALA A 64 -14.98 -6.38 -3.88
N ASP A 65 -14.65 -6.00 -5.12
CA ASP A 65 -13.48 -6.53 -5.86
C ASP A 65 -12.22 -5.64 -5.72
N ALA A 66 -12.24 -4.60 -4.87
CA ALA A 66 -11.14 -3.65 -4.63
C ALA A 66 -9.98 -4.24 -3.79
N CYS A 67 -9.63 -5.51 -4.02
CA CYS A 67 -8.25 -6.01 -3.86
C CYS A 67 -7.63 -5.74 -2.47
N PHE A 68 -8.44 -5.81 -1.42
CA PHE A 68 -8.20 -5.20 -0.08
C PHE A 68 -6.92 -5.63 0.65
N PHE A 69 -6.27 -6.70 0.22
CA PHE A 69 -4.97 -7.11 0.72
C PHE A 69 -3.87 -6.52 -0.17
N TRP A 70 -3.12 -5.55 0.36
CA TRP A 70 -2.08 -4.83 -0.38
C TRP A 70 -0.99 -5.80 -0.90
N GLN A 71 -0.71 -6.87 -0.15
CA GLN A 71 0.14 -7.99 -0.58
C GLN A 71 -0.44 -8.82 -1.74
N ALA A 72 -1.77 -8.96 -1.85
CA ALA A 72 -2.42 -9.67 -2.96
C ALA A 72 -2.45 -8.81 -4.22
N CYS A 73 -2.67 -7.49 -4.09
CA CYS A 73 -2.70 -6.59 -5.23
C CYS A 73 -1.30 -6.31 -5.81
N ALA A 74 -0.28 -6.17 -4.96
CA ALA A 74 1.12 -6.06 -5.38
C ALA A 74 1.60 -7.24 -6.25
N ARG A 75 1.01 -8.44 -6.07
CA ARG A 75 1.31 -9.62 -6.91
C ARG A 75 0.69 -9.57 -8.30
N ARG A 76 -0.38 -8.78 -8.53
CA ARG A 76 -0.98 -8.60 -9.86
C ARG A 76 -0.33 -7.46 -10.65
N ARG A 77 0.02 -6.34 -10.01
CA ARG A 77 0.65 -5.17 -10.68
C ARG A 77 2.18 -5.27 -10.80
N GLY A 78 2.72 -6.46 -11.05
CA GLY A 78 4.16 -6.71 -11.20
C GLY A 78 4.81 -6.09 -12.46
N THR A 79 4.20 -5.07 -13.06
CA THR A 79 4.62 -4.42 -14.31
C THR A 79 5.14 -3.00 -14.09
N ALA A 80 4.41 -2.11 -13.39
CA ALA A 80 4.77 -0.70 -13.25
C ALA A 80 6.10 -0.45 -12.52
N SER A 81 6.28 -1.08 -11.34
CA SER A 81 7.53 -1.05 -10.56
C SER A 81 8.74 -1.70 -11.30
N ASN A 82 8.51 -2.47 -12.37
CA ASN A 82 9.58 -3.07 -13.18
C ASN A 82 10.01 -2.21 -14.40
N THR A 83 9.29 -1.14 -14.74
CA THR A 83 9.57 -0.32 -15.94
C THR A 83 10.24 1.03 -15.66
N ARG A 84 10.21 1.54 -14.43
CA ARG A 84 10.86 2.82 -14.10
C ARG A 84 12.39 2.71 -14.05
N ALA A 85 13.06 3.69 -14.65
CA ALA A 85 14.52 3.81 -14.63
C ALA A 85 15.02 4.07 -13.19
N GLY A 86 15.71 3.08 -12.63
CA GLY A 86 16.11 3.05 -11.22
C GLY A 86 16.04 1.63 -10.63
N GLY A 87 15.21 0.76 -11.22
CA GLY A 87 15.00 -0.60 -10.75
C GLY A 87 14.14 -0.64 -9.48
N LYS A 88 13.76 -1.85 -9.06
CA LYS A 88 13.02 -2.01 -7.80
C LYS A 88 13.90 -1.61 -6.63
N ARG A 89 13.33 -0.84 -5.70
CA ARG A 89 13.96 -0.53 -4.41
C ARG A 89 13.87 -1.74 -3.48
N THR A 90 14.67 -2.76 -3.77
CA THR A 90 14.78 -4.00 -3.00
C THR A 90 15.99 -3.97 -2.09
N GLY A 91 15.76 -3.90 -0.78
CA GLY A 91 16.82 -3.89 0.22
C GLY A 91 16.27 -4.09 1.63
N ARG A 92 17.19 -4.24 2.59
CA ARG A 92 16.90 -4.13 4.02
C ARG A 92 16.98 -2.65 4.38
N ILE A 93 15.88 -1.93 4.17
CA ILE A 93 15.82 -0.49 4.42
C ILE A 93 15.67 -0.26 5.93
N LEU A 94 16.77 0.14 6.56
CA LEU A 94 16.79 0.55 7.96
C LEU A 94 16.46 2.05 8.08
N GLY A 95 16.24 2.48 9.32
CA GLY A 95 16.04 3.89 9.66
C GLY A 95 14.75 4.19 10.42
N GLY A 96 14.65 5.46 10.81
CA GLY A 96 13.64 5.92 11.76
C GLY A 96 13.76 5.23 13.12
N ASN A 97 14.96 4.81 13.50
CA ASN A 97 15.23 3.93 14.64
C ASN A 97 15.80 4.68 15.87
N ASP A 98 16.37 5.87 15.67
CA ASP A 98 16.96 6.69 16.72
C ASP A 98 16.21 8.02 16.86
N ALA A 99 15.54 8.21 18.00
CA ALA A 99 14.78 9.42 18.30
C ALA A 99 15.66 10.67 18.53
N SER A 100 16.97 10.50 18.73
CA SER A 100 17.93 11.60 18.84
C SER A 100 18.38 12.16 17.48
N VAL A 101 18.08 11.45 16.38
CA VAL A 101 18.40 11.85 15.01
C VAL A 101 17.20 12.54 14.35
N PRO A 102 17.38 13.66 13.63
CA PRO A 102 16.29 14.34 12.92
C PRO A 102 15.98 13.64 11.58
N TYR A 103 15.73 12.33 11.61
CA TYR A 103 15.56 11.53 10.40
C TYR A 103 14.37 12.00 9.55
N VAL A 104 14.53 12.00 8.23
CA VAL A 104 13.47 12.39 7.29
C VAL A 104 12.35 11.35 7.32
N ILE A 105 11.12 11.82 7.45
CA ILE A 105 9.88 11.02 7.45
C ILE A 105 9.22 11.06 6.07
N SER A 106 9.16 12.23 5.43
CA SER A 106 8.58 12.40 4.10
C SER A 106 9.17 13.61 3.38
N PRO A 107 9.37 13.57 2.04
CA PRO A 107 9.38 12.37 1.21
C PRO A 107 10.61 11.50 1.56
N ARG A 108 10.39 10.20 1.82
CA ARG A 108 11.43 9.24 2.18
C ARG A 108 11.25 7.94 1.42
N ASN A 109 12.31 7.45 0.77
CA ASN A 109 12.29 6.28 -0.11
C ASN A 109 11.08 6.26 -1.08
N ALA A 110 10.67 7.42 -1.59
CA ALA A 110 9.47 7.56 -2.42
C ALA A 110 9.79 7.90 -3.88
N TRP A 111 8.81 7.70 -4.75
CA TRP A 111 8.60 8.54 -5.93
C TRP A 111 7.64 9.68 -5.56
N ILE A 112 7.81 10.85 -6.14
CA ILE A 112 6.89 11.99 -5.98
C ILE A 112 6.58 12.61 -7.34
N GLN A 113 5.44 13.30 -7.47
CA GLN A 113 5.24 14.25 -8.55
C GLN A 113 6.16 15.47 -8.34
N GLU A 114 6.51 16.22 -9.40
CA GLU A 114 7.17 17.52 -9.23
C GLU A 114 6.31 18.43 -8.31
N PRO A 115 6.85 18.92 -7.17
CA PRO A 115 6.11 19.77 -6.24
C PRO A 115 5.69 21.08 -6.90
N GLY A 116 4.43 21.47 -6.71
CA GLY A 116 3.91 22.69 -7.32
C GLY A 116 2.64 23.23 -6.65
N PRO A 117 2.10 24.37 -7.10
CA PRO A 117 0.97 25.04 -6.44
C PRO A 117 -0.31 24.19 -6.32
N THR A 118 -0.46 23.18 -7.19
CA THR A 118 -1.60 22.25 -7.21
C THR A 118 -1.32 20.90 -6.52
N GLN A 119 -0.06 20.60 -6.21
CA GLN A 119 0.38 19.38 -5.52
C GLN A 119 1.55 19.76 -4.57
N PRO A 120 1.25 20.42 -3.44
CA PRO A 120 2.27 20.75 -2.47
C PRO A 120 2.73 19.48 -1.74
N TYR A 121 4.04 19.35 -1.55
CA TYR A 121 4.61 18.37 -0.63
C TYR A 121 5.13 19.11 0.60
N THR A 122 4.96 18.52 1.78
CA THR A 122 5.58 19.02 3.02
C THR A 122 6.70 18.07 3.40
N ILE A 123 7.92 18.60 3.49
CA ILE A 123 9.08 17.92 4.06
C ILE A 123 8.80 17.74 5.56
N ARG A 124 8.93 16.52 6.08
CA ARG A 124 8.71 16.19 7.50
C ARG A 124 9.87 15.37 8.03
N TRP A 125 10.25 15.58 9.28
CA TRP A 125 11.32 14.85 9.96
C TRP A 125 10.96 14.56 11.42
N ASN A 126 11.76 13.73 12.08
CA ASN A 126 11.64 13.48 13.51
C ASN A 126 12.08 14.70 14.34
N PRO A 127 11.25 15.24 15.25
CA PRO A 127 11.69 16.28 16.17
C PRO A 127 12.71 15.74 17.17
N VAL A 128 13.81 16.46 17.36
CA VAL A 128 14.87 16.10 18.33
C VAL A 128 14.75 16.99 19.58
N GLU A 129 14.65 16.38 20.75
CA GLU A 129 14.47 17.09 22.02
C GLU A 129 15.54 18.16 22.26
N GLY A 130 15.13 19.33 22.76
CA GLY A 130 16.01 20.46 23.03
C GLY A 130 16.44 21.31 21.82
N THR A 131 16.20 20.84 20.59
CA THR A 131 16.43 21.62 19.36
C THR A 131 15.51 22.83 19.31
N ARG A 132 15.99 23.95 18.75
CA ARG A 132 15.16 25.15 18.49
C ARG A 132 14.98 25.46 17.01
N ARG A 133 15.96 25.06 16.19
CA ARG A 133 16.01 25.35 14.75
C ARG A 133 16.59 24.16 14.01
N TYR A 134 16.08 23.91 12.80
CA TYR A 134 16.62 22.93 11.88
C TYR A 134 17.10 23.64 10.62
N THR A 135 18.24 23.24 10.08
CA THR A 135 18.66 23.60 8.72
C THR A 135 18.36 22.44 7.79
N VAL A 136 17.50 22.67 6.82
CA VAL A 136 17.08 21.68 5.82
C VAL A 136 17.82 21.98 4.51
N ARG A 137 18.37 20.95 3.86
CA ARG A 137 19.01 21.03 2.53
C ARG A 137 18.39 20.02 1.59
N ILE A 138 18.35 20.37 0.31
CA ILE A 138 17.98 19.46 -0.78
C ILE A 138 19.20 19.24 -1.66
N TRP A 139 19.63 17.99 -1.76
CA TRP A 139 20.80 17.57 -2.52
C TRP A 139 20.39 16.83 -3.78
N ARG A 140 21.01 17.14 -4.91
CA ARG A 140 20.98 16.33 -6.15
C ARG A 140 22.19 15.41 -6.16
N TRP A 141 22.00 14.14 -6.47
CA TRP A 141 23.07 13.15 -6.57
C TRP A 141 23.41 12.80 -8.01
N THR A 142 24.68 12.45 -8.25
CA THR A 142 25.13 11.84 -9.50
C THR A 142 24.55 10.43 -9.64
N PHE A 143 24.57 9.88 -10.85
CA PHE A 143 23.98 8.55 -11.16
C PHE A 143 24.57 7.40 -10.32
N GLU A 144 25.86 7.46 -10.00
CA GLU A 144 26.56 6.44 -9.20
C GLU A 144 26.26 6.59 -7.69
N ARG A 145 25.74 7.75 -7.27
CA ARG A 145 25.46 8.17 -5.88
C ARG A 145 26.68 8.23 -4.97
N ASP A 146 27.90 8.30 -5.51
CA ASP A 146 29.14 8.36 -4.71
C ASP A 146 29.27 9.62 -3.84
N GLN A 147 28.73 10.75 -4.32
CA GLN A 147 28.74 12.05 -3.66
C GLN A 147 27.58 12.92 -4.19
N PRO A 148 27.05 13.87 -3.40
CA PRO A 148 26.09 14.84 -3.90
C PRO A 148 26.77 15.75 -4.93
N GLU A 149 26.08 16.00 -6.05
CA GLU A 149 26.54 16.85 -7.15
C GLU A 149 26.35 18.33 -6.82
N LEU A 150 25.21 18.68 -6.21
CA LEU A 150 24.79 20.06 -5.97
C LEU A 150 23.80 20.16 -4.80
N ALA A 151 24.06 21.09 -3.88
CA ALA A 151 23.01 21.60 -2.99
C ALA A 151 22.10 22.51 -3.81
N LEU A 152 20.87 22.06 -4.09
CA LEU A 152 19.89 22.86 -4.85
C LEU A 152 19.34 24.01 -4.03
N TRP A 153 19.23 23.81 -2.71
CA TRP A 153 18.56 24.74 -1.80
C TRP A 153 18.90 24.44 -0.34
N GLN A 154 18.79 25.48 0.50
CA GLN A 154 18.91 25.41 1.95
C GLN A 154 17.97 26.43 2.61
N GLU A 155 17.29 26.04 3.68
CA GLU A 155 16.56 26.95 4.57
C GLU A 155 16.80 26.58 6.05
N THR A 156 16.68 27.55 6.95
CA THR A 156 16.74 27.32 8.40
C THR A 156 15.42 27.70 9.06
N THR A 157 14.69 26.73 9.59
CA THR A 157 13.45 26.97 10.34
C THR A 157 13.74 27.65 11.67
N LEU A 158 12.84 28.55 12.10
CA LEU A 158 13.04 29.36 13.31
C LEU A 158 12.23 28.89 14.53
N ASP A 159 11.18 28.09 14.32
CA ASP A 159 10.11 27.86 15.30
C ASP A 159 10.07 26.41 15.87
N ASN A 160 11.14 25.62 15.70
CA ASN A 160 11.21 24.19 16.06
C ASN A 160 10.14 23.28 15.41
N THR A 161 9.39 23.76 14.42
CA THR A 161 8.41 22.94 13.69
C THR A 161 9.15 21.84 12.90
N PRO A 162 8.82 20.55 13.09
CA PRO A 162 9.50 19.43 12.41
C PRO A 162 8.95 19.18 10.99
N SER A 163 8.58 20.25 10.31
CA SER A 163 8.03 20.23 8.96
C SER A 163 8.25 21.55 8.25
N LEU A 164 8.40 21.50 6.92
CA LEU A 164 8.62 22.64 6.05
C LEU A 164 8.01 22.35 4.66
N ASP A 165 7.28 23.29 4.08
CA ASP A 165 6.74 23.11 2.73
C ASP A 165 7.86 23.04 1.69
N PHE A 166 7.69 22.19 0.67
CA PHE A 166 8.70 22.02 -0.35
C PHE A 166 8.89 23.33 -1.13
N PRO A 167 10.13 23.82 -1.30
CA PRO A 167 10.40 25.14 -1.89
C PRO A 167 9.96 25.23 -3.35
N GLN A 168 9.01 26.14 -3.63
CA GLN A 168 8.42 26.36 -4.96
C GLN A 168 9.40 26.80 -6.06
N TYR A 169 10.64 27.16 -5.70
CA TYR A 169 11.66 27.64 -6.63
C TYR A 169 12.75 26.61 -6.92
N VAL A 170 12.66 25.39 -6.34
CA VAL A 170 13.57 24.29 -6.64
C VAL A 170 13.02 23.51 -7.83
N SER A 171 13.65 23.69 -9.00
CA SER A 171 13.37 22.86 -10.17
C SER A 171 14.01 21.49 -9.98
N LEU A 172 13.23 20.45 -10.21
CA LEU A 172 13.65 19.05 -10.10
C LEU A 172 13.54 18.39 -11.48
N GLU A 173 14.49 17.53 -11.82
CA GLU A 173 14.60 16.88 -13.12
C GLU A 173 14.36 15.37 -12.96
N PRO A 174 13.49 14.74 -13.77
CA PRO A 174 13.32 13.29 -13.79
C PRO A 174 14.63 12.54 -14.10
N GLY A 175 14.75 11.31 -13.59
CA GLY A 175 15.95 10.49 -13.75
C GLY A 175 17.07 10.76 -12.72
N HIS A 176 16.97 11.81 -11.91
CA HIS A 176 17.89 12.08 -10.81
C HIS A 176 17.40 11.54 -9.47
N TYR A 177 18.34 11.34 -8.55
CA TYR A 177 18.07 11.02 -7.14
C TYR A 177 18.32 12.26 -6.29
N TYR A 178 17.39 12.51 -5.37
CA TYR A 178 17.44 13.65 -4.45
C TYR A 178 17.43 13.16 -3.02
N SER A 179 18.21 13.77 -2.13
CA SER A 179 18.09 13.54 -0.69
C SER A 179 17.79 14.83 0.05
N ILE A 180 17.22 14.69 1.25
CA ILE A 180 16.99 15.79 2.17
C ILE A 180 17.90 15.55 3.37
N GLU A 181 18.72 16.54 3.68
CA GLU A 181 19.50 16.58 4.93
C GLU A 181 18.81 17.54 5.90
N VAL A 182 18.63 17.12 7.15
CA VAL A 182 18.12 17.95 8.23
C VAL A 182 19.15 18.00 9.34
N VAL A 183 19.59 19.20 9.74
CA VAL A 183 20.60 19.40 10.78
C VAL A 183 20.06 20.25 11.92
N THR A 184 20.15 19.78 13.15
CA THR A 184 19.75 20.54 14.35
C THR A 184 20.70 21.71 14.60
N ASP A 185 20.27 22.69 15.40
CA ASP A 185 21.16 23.77 15.86
C ASP A 185 22.30 23.32 16.80
N GLN A 186 22.29 22.06 17.25
CA GLN A 186 23.39 21.39 17.95
C GLN A 186 24.33 20.62 16.99
N GLY A 187 24.04 20.59 15.69
CA GLY A 187 24.87 19.94 14.67
C GLY A 187 24.59 18.45 14.45
N VAL A 188 23.50 17.90 14.99
CA VAL A 188 23.07 16.51 14.72
C VAL A 188 22.40 16.48 13.34
N SER A 189 22.94 15.67 12.42
CA SER A 189 22.40 15.53 11.04
C SER A 189 21.54 14.27 10.89
N SER A 190 20.55 14.34 10.01
CA SER A 190 19.73 13.20 9.55
C SER A 190 20.55 12.09 8.92
N ASP A 191 21.76 12.39 8.43
CA ASP A 191 22.67 11.41 7.81
C ASP A 191 23.27 10.42 8.82
N LEU A 192 22.99 10.62 10.12
CA LEU A 192 23.23 9.64 11.18
C LEU A 192 22.13 8.56 11.26
N ASP A 193 21.02 8.72 10.54
CA ASP A 193 19.96 7.70 10.49
C ASP A 193 20.46 6.44 9.76
N GLU A 194 20.05 5.28 10.26
CA GLU A 194 20.29 4.05 9.54
C GLU A 194 19.58 4.14 8.17
N GLY A 195 20.25 3.73 7.10
CA GLY A 195 19.66 3.81 5.76
C GLY A 195 19.49 5.23 5.18
N TYR A 196 20.19 6.25 5.67
CA TYR A 196 20.15 7.61 5.07
C TYR A 196 20.43 7.62 3.53
N TYR A 197 21.23 6.69 3.03
CA TYR A 197 21.50 6.50 1.59
C TYR A 197 20.26 6.14 0.76
N GLU A 198 19.19 5.70 1.42
CA GLU A 198 17.92 5.31 0.83
C GLU A 198 16.78 6.28 1.23
N SER A 199 17.03 7.24 2.13
CA SER A 199 16.01 8.15 2.68
C SER A 199 15.58 9.29 1.76
N GLY A 200 16.13 9.36 0.55
CA GLY A 200 15.78 10.33 -0.49
C GLY A 200 14.57 9.93 -1.37
N PHE A 201 14.42 10.62 -2.50
CA PHE A 201 13.29 10.49 -3.42
C PHE A 201 13.69 10.72 -4.89
N GLN A 202 12.77 10.43 -5.80
CA GLN A 202 12.90 10.66 -7.25
C GLN A 202 11.59 11.19 -7.83
N LEU A 203 11.64 11.91 -8.95
CA LEU A 203 10.43 12.29 -9.67
C LEU A 203 9.89 11.13 -10.49
N ILE A 204 8.58 10.90 -10.41
CA ILE A 204 7.84 10.10 -11.40
C ILE A 204 7.81 10.85 -12.74
N PHE A 205 7.87 10.12 -13.86
CA PHE A 205 7.68 10.72 -15.19
C PHE A 205 6.20 11.09 -15.39
N GLU A 206 5.93 12.22 -16.05
CA GLU A 206 4.54 12.69 -16.25
C GLU A 206 3.68 11.65 -17.00
N GLU A 207 4.24 10.92 -17.97
CA GLU A 207 3.55 9.83 -18.70
C GLU A 207 3.09 8.69 -17.76
N ASP A 208 3.94 8.24 -16.84
CA ASP A 208 3.57 7.24 -15.82
C ASP A 208 2.50 7.79 -14.86
N TYR A 209 2.57 9.09 -14.55
CA TYR A 209 1.64 9.72 -13.64
C TYR A 209 0.27 10.03 -14.29
N GLU A 210 0.20 10.22 -15.60
CA GLU A 210 -1.07 10.28 -16.34
C GLU A 210 -1.84 8.94 -16.29
N GLU A 211 -1.16 7.80 -16.44
CA GLU A 211 -1.80 6.49 -16.23
C GLU A 211 -2.29 6.34 -14.78
N LEU A 212 -1.51 6.83 -13.81
CA LEU A 212 -1.89 6.84 -12.40
C LEU A 212 -3.14 7.70 -12.14
N ARG A 213 -3.22 8.92 -12.70
CA ARG A 213 -4.38 9.82 -12.58
C ARG A 213 -5.68 9.16 -13.05
N SER A 214 -5.64 8.31 -14.07
CA SER A 214 -6.82 7.55 -14.49
C SER A 214 -7.32 6.62 -13.38
N GLN A 215 -6.42 5.83 -12.76
CA GLN A 215 -6.77 4.92 -11.67
C GLN A 215 -7.27 5.67 -10.42
N LEU A 216 -6.66 6.82 -10.11
CA LEU A 216 -7.07 7.69 -9.00
C LEU A 216 -8.47 8.28 -9.22
N THR A 217 -8.84 8.57 -10.47
CA THR A 217 -10.18 9.08 -10.83
C THR A 217 -11.26 8.03 -10.57
N ASP A 218 -11.01 6.76 -10.93
CA ASP A 218 -11.96 5.66 -10.78
C ASP A 218 -12.29 5.34 -9.30
N VAL A 219 -11.39 5.65 -8.36
CA VAL A 219 -11.62 5.44 -6.91
C VAL A 219 -11.98 6.71 -6.14
N THR A 220 -11.96 7.89 -6.77
CA THR A 220 -12.35 9.14 -6.09
C THR A 220 -13.88 9.23 -6.06
N PRO A 221 -14.52 9.36 -4.87
CA PRO A 221 -15.96 9.31 -4.78
C PRO A 221 -16.58 10.56 -5.41
N ILE A 222 -17.53 10.38 -6.31
CA ILE A 222 -18.34 11.45 -6.89
C ILE A 222 -19.29 11.95 -5.78
N THR A 223 -18.86 12.96 -5.05
CA THR A 223 -19.53 13.48 -3.84
C THR A 223 -21.00 13.83 -4.05
N PRO A 224 -21.84 13.59 -3.03
CA PRO A 224 -22.89 14.52 -2.61
C PRO A 224 -22.53 15.23 -1.30
N ALA A 225 -23.06 16.43 -1.11
CA ALA A 225 -22.63 17.40 -0.10
C ALA A 225 -23.23 17.22 1.32
N ASP A 226 -23.52 16.00 1.76
CA ASP A 226 -24.14 15.73 3.08
C ASP A 226 -23.31 14.75 3.91
N SER A 227 -22.95 15.16 5.14
CA SER A 227 -22.11 14.38 6.06
C SER A 227 -22.94 13.46 6.96
N THR A 228 -23.50 12.38 6.40
CA THR A 228 -24.09 11.27 7.17
C THR A 228 -23.02 10.25 7.60
N SER A 229 -23.34 9.37 8.56
CA SER A 229 -22.47 8.27 9.01
C SER A 229 -22.04 7.37 7.84
N ASP A 230 -23.01 6.99 7.02
CA ASP A 230 -22.85 6.03 5.93
C ASP A 230 -21.94 6.61 4.82
N ASN A 231 -21.87 7.94 4.71
CA ASN A 231 -20.95 8.61 3.81
C ASN A 231 -19.50 8.67 4.37
N ARG A 232 -19.26 8.50 5.68
CA ARG A 232 -17.90 8.51 6.26
C ARG A 232 -17.15 7.21 5.98
N GLU A 233 -17.81 6.05 6.10
CA GLU A 233 -17.22 4.74 5.79
C GLU A 233 -16.82 4.66 4.30
N LEU A 234 -17.71 5.09 3.41
CA LEU A 234 -17.43 5.22 1.96
C LEU A 234 -16.27 6.18 1.66
N LEU A 235 -16.07 7.23 2.47
CA LEU A 235 -14.93 8.14 2.34
C LEU A 235 -13.61 7.50 2.84
N GLU A 236 -13.64 6.71 3.91
CA GLU A 236 -12.47 5.95 4.39
C GLU A 236 -12.06 4.87 3.37
N GLU A 237 -13.00 4.05 2.89
CA GLU A 237 -12.73 3.02 1.86
C GLU A 237 -12.08 3.62 0.60
N ALA A 238 -12.66 4.72 0.09
CA ALA A 238 -12.15 5.38 -1.11
C ALA A 238 -10.78 6.04 -0.88
N ALA A 239 -10.56 6.65 0.29
CA ALA A 239 -9.26 7.20 0.67
C ALA A 239 -8.19 6.10 0.84
N LEU A 240 -8.54 4.97 1.46
CA LEU A 240 -7.68 3.78 1.56
C LEU A 240 -7.35 3.19 0.18
N ALA A 241 -8.32 3.09 -0.72
CA ALA A 241 -8.09 2.65 -2.10
C ALA A 241 -7.13 3.60 -2.84
N ARG A 242 -7.29 4.92 -2.66
CA ARG A 242 -6.41 5.95 -3.22
C ARG A 242 -4.99 5.87 -2.65
N ALA A 243 -4.84 5.68 -1.34
CA ALA A 243 -3.55 5.47 -0.69
C ALA A 243 -2.87 4.16 -1.17
N GLY A 244 -3.65 3.09 -1.35
CA GLY A 244 -3.18 1.82 -1.88
C GLY A 244 -2.68 1.92 -3.32
N ILE A 245 -3.32 2.74 -4.16
CA ILE A 245 -2.83 3.07 -5.50
C ILE A 245 -1.47 3.77 -5.41
N PHE A 246 -1.32 4.82 -4.60
CA PHE A 246 -0.04 5.53 -4.44
C PHE A 246 1.07 4.62 -3.91
N PHE A 247 0.79 3.80 -2.89
CA PHE A 247 1.75 2.84 -2.34
C PHE A 247 2.23 1.80 -3.35
N LEU A 248 1.33 1.28 -4.21
CA LEU A 248 1.68 0.31 -5.25
C LEU A 248 2.57 0.92 -6.33
N GLU A 249 2.48 2.24 -6.53
CA GLU A 249 3.38 3.02 -7.39
C GLU A 249 4.60 3.60 -6.64
N GLU A 250 4.87 3.12 -5.42
CA GLU A 250 6.00 3.54 -4.57
C GLU A 250 5.98 5.05 -4.21
N MET A 251 4.81 5.70 -4.33
CA MET A 251 4.55 7.10 -3.97
C MET A 251 4.15 7.24 -2.49
N TYR A 252 5.06 6.83 -1.59
CA TYR A 252 4.76 6.74 -0.16
C TYR A 252 4.46 8.10 0.50
N ALA A 253 4.98 9.21 -0.02
CA ALA A 253 4.68 10.55 0.51
C ALA A 253 3.18 10.91 0.36
N ASP A 254 2.59 10.63 -0.81
CA ASP A 254 1.17 10.83 -1.09
C ASP A 254 0.29 9.85 -0.29
N ALA A 255 0.72 8.58 -0.20
CA ALA A 255 0.02 7.58 0.61
C ALA A 255 0.01 7.96 2.11
N LEU A 256 1.14 8.37 2.68
CA LEU A 256 1.24 8.83 4.08
C LEU A 256 0.35 10.05 4.33
N THR A 257 0.28 11.01 3.40
CA THR A 257 -0.54 12.21 3.55
C THR A 257 -2.03 11.85 3.73
N ILE A 258 -2.55 10.92 2.93
CA ILE A 258 -3.92 10.43 3.05
C ILE A 258 -4.11 9.63 4.34
N LEU A 259 -3.23 8.66 4.58
CA LEU A 259 -3.36 7.72 5.70
C LEU A 259 -3.23 8.39 7.07
N GLN A 260 -2.38 9.41 7.20
CA GLN A 260 -2.25 10.21 8.42
C GLN A 260 -3.54 11.01 8.68
N SER A 261 -4.11 11.65 7.64
CA SER A 261 -5.37 12.38 7.77
C SER A 261 -6.57 11.49 8.11
N LEU A 262 -6.55 10.21 7.73
CA LEU A 262 -7.51 9.21 8.20
C LEU A 262 -7.27 8.85 9.67
N ALA A 263 -6.02 8.58 10.05
CA ALA A 263 -5.65 8.18 11.42
C ALA A 263 -5.81 9.28 12.48
N ASP A 264 -5.90 10.55 12.08
CA ASP A 264 -6.29 11.66 12.96
C ASP A 264 -7.76 11.55 13.44
N SER A 265 -8.58 10.72 12.78
CA SER A 265 -9.93 10.40 13.22
C SER A 265 -9.91 9.41 14.41
N PRO A 266 -10.65 9.67 15.51
CA PRO A 266 -10.80 8.69 16.59
C PRO A 266 -11.59 7.44 16.18
N GLU A 267 -12.21 7.46 15.01
CA GLU A 267 -13.01 6.38 14.42
C GLU A 267 -12.21 5.51 13.43
N ALA A 268 -10.93 5.85 13.16
CA ALA A 268 -10.11 5.18 12.16
C ALA A 268 -9.98 3.66 12.41
N SER A 269 -10.16 2.87 11.34
CA SER A 269 -10.08 1.40 11.42
C SER A 269 -8.66 0.89 11.69
N ASP A 270 -8.57 -0.37 12.12
CA ASP A 270 -7.29 -1.10 12.17
C ASP A 270 -6.63 -1.23 10.78
N LEU A 271 -7.42 -1.19 9.70
CA LEU A 271 -6.91 -1.21 8.33
C LEU A 271 -6.14 0.09 7.98
N VAL A 272 -6.60 1.26 8.42
CA VAL A 272 -5.86 2.54 8.29
C VAL A 272 -4.49 2.44 8.97
N HIS A 273 -4.46 1.96 10.21
CA HIS A 273 -3.22 1.80 10.97
C HIS A 273 -2.31 0.70 10.39
N THR A 274 -2.87 -0.35 9.80
CA THR A 274 -2.10 -1.39 9.08
C THR A 274 -1.47 -0.82 7.81
N ALA A 275 -2.22 -0.04 7.03
CA ALA A 275 -1.72 0.63 5.82
C ALA A 275 -0.66 1.70 6.13
N LEU A 276 -0.79 2.44 7.25
CA LEU A 276 0.28 3.29 7.78
C LEU A 276 1.54 2.48 8.08
N GLY A 277 1.39 1.37 8.81
CA GLY A 277 2.51 0.49 9.15
C GLY A 277 3.22 -0.07 7.91
N ASP A 278 2.47 -0.51 6.90
CA ASP A 278 3.01 -0.98 5.62
C ASP A 278 3.76 0.16 4.91
N THR A 279 3.19 1.36 4.85
CA THR A 279 3.78 2.52 4.16
C THR A 279 5.05 3.02 4.87
N TYR A 280 5.05 3.10 6.20
CA TYR A 280 6.25 3.40 6.99
C TYR A 280 7.32 2.32 6.81
N SER A 281 6.95 1.04 6.87
CA SER A 281 7.88 -0.07 6.67
C SER A 281 8.53 -0.05 5.27
N LYS A 282 7.77 0.28 4.22
CA LYS A 282 8.34 0.46 2.87
C LYS A 282 9.18 1.72 2.71
N SER A 283 8.87 2.77 3.46
CA SER A 283 9.69 3.99 3.52
C SER A 283 10.98 3.78 4.32
N GLY A 284 11.10 2.67 5.07
CA GLY A 284 12.24 2.38 5.95
C GLY A 284 12.11 3.00 7.34
N LEU A 285 10.92 3.45 7.75
CA LEU A 285 10.63 4.07 9.05
C LEU A 285 10.13 3.02 10.03
N ASN A 286 11.06 2.22 10.57
CA ASN A 286 10.69 0.95 11.21
C ASN A 286 9.97 1.14 12.56
N GLN A 287 10.39 2.12 13.38
CA GLN A 287 9.74 2.39 14.66
C GLN A 287 8.30 2.91 14.48
N LEU A 288 8.07 3.87 13.57
CA LEU A 288 6.72 4.34 13.22
C LEU A 288 5.85 3.23 12.63
N ALA A 289 6.44 2.28 11.91
CA ALA A 289 5.73 1.09 11.44
C ALA A 289 5.29 0.18 12.59
N ILE A 290 6.18 -0.10 13.56
CA ILE A 290 5.87 -0.87 14.76
C ILE A 290 4.72 -0.25 15.55
N GLU A 291 4.78 1.06 15.82
CA GLU A 291 3.74 1.80 16.53
C GLU A 291 2.38 1.73 15.82
N SER A 292 2.38 1.90 14.49
CA SER A 292 1.17 1.81 13.66
C SER A 292 0.56 0.40 13.70
N TYR A 293 1.39 -0.65 13.58
CA TYR A 293 0.91 -2.04 13.70
C TYR A 293 0.42 -2.37 15.12
N GLN A 294 1.07 -1.90 16.17
CA GLN A 294 0.59 -2.10 17.55
C GLN A 294 -0.78 -1.44 17.77
N ARG A 295 -1.01 -0.27 17.16
CA ARG A 295 -2.31 0.40 17.17
C ARG A 295 -3.38 -0.41 16.41
N ALA A 296 -3.05 -0.91 15.22
CA ALA A 296 -3.92 -1.81 14.45
C ALA A 296 -4.27 -3.09 15.23
N LEU A 297 -3.30 -3.76 15.85
CA LEU A 297 -3.54 -4.96 16.67
C LEU A 297 -4.46 -4.69 17.86
N THR A 298 -4.35 -3.51 18.48
CA THR A 298 -5.23 -3.11 19.59
C THR A 298 -6.69 -2.98 19.13
N LEU A 299 -6.90 -2.39 17.95
CA LEU A 299 -8.22 -2.19 17.36
C LEU A 299 -8.82 -3.50 16.82
N ALA A 300 -8.04 -4.29 16.08
CA ALA A 300 -8.45 -5.61 15.58
C ALA A 300 -8.85 -6.56 16.74
N ALA A 301 -8.10 -6.55 17.85
CA ALA A 301 -8.45 -7.30 19.05
C ALA A 301 -9.75 -6.82 19.71
N ALA A 302 -10.00 -5.50 19.75
CA ALA A 302 -11.26 -4.95 20.26
C ALA A 302 -12.47 -5.30 19.39
N ASN A 303 -12.27 -5.38 18.06
CA ASN A 303 -13.28 -5.77 17.08
C ASN A 303 -13.42 -7.30 16.90
N ALA A 304 -12.55 -8.09 17.56
CA ALA A 304 -12.40 -9.53 17.37
C ALA A 304 -12.08 -9.96 15.92
N ASP A 305 -11.48 -9.09 15.11
CA ASP A 305 -11.05 -9.41 13.75
C ASP A 305 -9.73 -10.19 13.76
N ARG A 306 -9.87 -11.52 13.74
CA ARG A 306 -8.75 -12.46 13.68
C ARG A 306 -7.96 -12.41 12.37
N LEU A 307 -8.58 -12.00 11.26
CA LEU A 307 -7.92 -11.97 9.95
C LEU A 307 -6.99 -10.75 9.85
N SER A 308 -7.47 -9.60 10.32
CA SER A 308 -6.67 -8.38 10.41
C SER A 308 -5.61 -8.49 11.52
N GLU A 309 -5.92 -9.13 12.65
CA GLU A 309 -4.91 -9.49 13.67
C GLU A 309 -3.78 -10.33 13.06
N ALA A 310 -4.11 -11.46 12.42
CA ALA A 310 -3.12 -12.35 11.82
C ALA A 310 -2.25 -11.63 10.77
N THR A 311 -2.88 -10.87 9.86
CA THR A 311 -2.19 -10.13 8.79
C THR A 311 -1.25 -9.06 9.37
N THR A 312 -1.70 -8.32 10.38
CA THR A 312 -0.91 -7.27 11.03
C THR A 312 0.29 -7.84 11.78
N ARG A 313 0.14 -8.96 12.50
CA ARG A 313 1.25 -9.67 13.15
C ARG A 313 2.29 -10.16 12.15
N VAL A 314 1.85 -10.66 11.00
CA VAL A 314 2.75 -11.09 9.90
C VAL A 314 3.56 -9.92 9.32
N ASN A 315 2.98 -8.73 9.30
CA ASN A 315 3.64 -7.50 8.88
C ASN A 315 4.60 -6.97 9.96
N LEU A 316 4.19 -6.91 11.22
CA LEU A 316 5.05 -6.54 12.36
C LEU A 316 6.28 -7.46 12.47
N ALA A 317 6.09 -8.76 12.27
CA ALA A 317 7.19 -9.74 12.20
C ALA A 317 8.20 -9.45 11.07
N ASN A 318 7.75 -8.89 9.93
CA ASN A 318 8.68 -8.47 8.89
C ASN A 318 9.54 -7.28 9.35
N VAL A 319 8.98 -6.33 10.10
CA VAL A 319 9.74 -5.18 10.63
C VAL A 319 10.75 -5.64 11.67
N TYR A 320 10.36 -6.48 12.63
CA TYR A 320 11.31 -7.06 13.59
C TYR A 320 12.42 -7.87 12.90
N ALA A 321 12.09 -8.67 11.87
CA ALA A 321 13.10 -9.36 11.08
C ALA A 321 14.03 -8.38 10.31
N THR A 322 13.48 -7.27 9.79
CA THR A 322 14.27 -6.17 9.19
C THR A 322 15.16 -5.50 10.22
N LEU A 323 14.77 -5.37 11.49
CA LEU A 323 15.63 -4.85 12.56
C LEU A 323 16.66 -5.88 13.07
N GLY A 324 16.53 -7.17 12.70
CA GLY A 324 17.37 -8.26 13.25
C GLY A 324 16.93 -8.74 14.63
N LEU A 325 15.73 -8.33 15.05
CA LEU A 325 15.04 -8.74 16.27
C LEU A 325 14.30 -10.06 16.02
N PHE A 326 15.07 -11.13 15.80
CA PHE A 326 14.52 -12.40 15.31
C PHE A 326 13.66 -13.15 16.35
N ASP A 327 13.92 -12.98 17.65
CA ASP A 327 13.05 -13.53 18.71
C ASP A 327 11.65 -12.87 18.68
N ASP A 328 11.57 -11.54 18.64
CA ASP A 328 10.30 -10.81 18.52
C ASP A 328 9.56 -11.12 17.22
N ALA A 329 10.30 -11.26 16.11
CA ALA A 329 9.74 -11.67 14.82
C ALA A 329 9.12 -13.07 14.87
N LEU A 330 9.75 -14.02 15.58
CA LEU A 330 9.20 -15.37 15.76
C LEU A 330 7.94 -15.35 16.63
N GLU A 331 7.92 -14.59 17.72
CA GLU A 331 6.73 -14.46 18.58
C GLU A 331 5.51 -14.01 17.76
N GLN A 332 5.66 -12.96 16.97
CA GLN A 332 4.58 -12.45 16.12
C GLN A 332 4.18 -13.44 15.01
N LEU A 333 5.12 -14.20 14.45
CA LEU A 333 4.79 -15.26 13.48
C LEU A 333 4.01 -16.42 14.13
N TYR A 334 4.35 -16.82 15.35
CA TYR A 334 3.62 -17.88 16.06
C TYR A 334 2.21 -17.43 16.45
N GLN A 335 2.05 -16.19 16.92
CA GLN A 335 0.73 -15.62 17.23
C GLN A 335 -0.14 -15.46 15.98
N ALA A 336 0.43 -15.04 14.84
CA ALA A 336 -0.27 -15.03 13.56
C ALA A 336 -0.68 -16.44 13.08
N ARG A 337 0.19 -17.43 13.31
CA ARG A 337 -0.05 -18.83 12.93
C ARG A 337 -1.23 -19.44 13.71
N ASP A 338 -1.31 -19.19 15.02
CA ASP A 338 -2.46 -19.58 15.84
C ASP A 338 -3.77 -18.92 15.38
N ALA A 339 -3.74 -17.63 15.04
CA ALA A 339 -4.89 -16.94 14.49
C ALA A 339 -5.36 -17.54 13.14
N TYR A 340 -4.44 -17.88 12.23
CA TYR A 340 -4.80 -18.59 10.99
C TYR A 340 -5.24 -20.05 11.21
N GLU A 341 -4.78 -20.73 12.27
CA GLU A 341 -5.30 -22.04 12.69
C GLU A 341 -6.76 -21.94 13.15
N GLN A 342 -7.10 -20.91 13.95
CA GLN A 342 -8.50 -20.63 14.34
C GLN A 342 -9.39 -20.30 13.12
N LEU A 343 -8.83 -19.68 12.07
CA LEU A 343 -9.52 -19.39 10.80
C LEU A 343 -9.55 -20.58 9.81
N ASN A 344 -8.85 -21.68 10.09
CA ASN A 344 -8.64 -22.84 9.20
C ASN A 344 -7.88 -22.51 7.89
N GLU A 345 -7.06 -21.45 7.88
CA GLU A 345 -6.33 -20.95 6.71
C GLU A 345 -5.04 -21.73 6.41
N SER A 346 -5.20 -23.01 6.05
CA SER A 346 -4.11 -23.96 5.76
C SER A 346 -3.03 -23.45 4.79
N THR A 347 -3.39 -22.58 3.83
CA THR A 347 -2.46 -22.01 2.87
C THR A 347 -1.55 -20.95 3.50
N GLU A 348 -2.06 -20.14 4.43
CA GLU A 348 -1.26 -19.13 5.12
C GLU A 348 -0.39 -19.77 6.20
N ILE A 349 -0.90 -20.76 6.94
CA ILE A 349 -0.10 -21.56 7.90
C ILE A 349 1.15 -22.14 7.22
N ALA A 350 1.00 -22.77 6.05
CA ALA A 350 2.13 -23.32 5.28
C ALA A 350 3.08 -22.25 4.67
N ARG A 351 2.72 -20.97 4.69
CA ARG A 351 3.65 -19.85 4.41
C ARG A 351 4.36 -19.38 5.67
N LEU A 352 3.64 -19.31 6.80
CA LEU A 352 4.23 -18.92 8.09
C LEU A 352 5.24 -19.96 8.57
N ASP A 353 4.95 -21.25 8.46
CA ASP A 353 5.91 -22.33 8.79
C ASP A 353 7.24 -22.16 8.04
N ARG A 354 7.19 -21.79 6.75
CA ARG A 354 8.40 -21.52 5.95
C ARG A 354 9.13 -20.26 6.42
N ARG A 355 8.42 -19.20 6.81
CA ARG A 355 9.03 -17.97 7.35
C ARG A 355 9.65 -18.21 8.72
N ILE A 356 8.95 -18.90 9.61
CA ILE A 356 9.43 -19.32 10.93
C ILE A 356 10.75 -20.08 10.78
N ASN A 357 10.81 -21.10 9.91
CA ASN A 357 12.04 -21.87 9.68
C ASN A 357 13.22 -20.98 9.20
N VAL A 358 12.97 -20.00 8.34
CA VAL A 358 14.00 -19.04 7.90
C VAL A 358 14.47 -18.16 9.05
N ILE A 359 13.56 -17.54 9.80
CA ILE A 359 13.93 -16.66 10.93
C ILE A 359 14.63 -17.43 12.04
N SER A 360 14.18 -18.64 12.39
CA SER A 360 14.86 -19.50 13.38
C SER A 360 16.28 -19.89 12.97
N THR A 361 16.53 -20.05 11.66
CA THR A 361 17.88 -20.29 11.14
C THR A 361 18.77 -19.05 11.30
N LEU A 362 18.24 -17.85 11.00
CA LEU A 362 18.95 -16.58 11.17
C LEU A 362 19.25 -16.29 12.65
N LEU A 363 18.29 -16.54 13.55
CA LEU A 363 18.45 -16.43 14.99
C LEU A 363 19.52 -17.38 15.55
N THR A 364 19.54 -18.63 15.09
CA THR A 364 20.56 -19.62 15.48
C THR A 364 21.94 -19.11 15.10
N ARG A 365 22.11 -18.64 13.85
CA ARG A 365 23.37 -18.07 13.36
C ARG A 365 23.79 -16.81 14.14
N GLN A 366 22.88 -15.89 14.42
CA GLN A 366 23.14 -14.68 15.21
C GLN A 366 23.61 -15.02 16.65
N ARG A 367 23.08 -16.11 17.22
CA ARG A 367 23.52 -16.63 18.52
C ARG A 367 24.90 -17.27 18.44
N GLU A 368 25.22 -18.02 17.38
CA GLU A 368 26.56 -18.57 17.15
C GLU A 368 27.62 -17.46 16.97
N GLU A 369 27.32 -16.45 16.14
CA GLU A 369 28.22 -15.30 15.89
C GLU A 369 28.44 -14.41 17.12
N SER A 370 27.50 -14.36 18.07
CA SER A 370 27.67 -13.64 19.35
C SER A 370 28.39 -14.44 20.44
N HIS A 371 28.64 -15.74 20.23
CA HIS A 371 29.38 -16.61 21.16
C HIS A 371 30.81 -16.93 20.69
N THR A 372 31.23 -16.46 19.50
CA THR A 372 32.64 -16.48 19.10
C THR A 372 33.44 -15.35 19.79
N PRO A 373 34.50 -15.67 20.55
CA PRO A 373 35.24 -14.71 21.39
C PRO A 373 36.28 -13.87 20.65
#